data_AF-A0A1B2ET21-F1
#
_entry.id   AF-A0A1B2ET21-F1
#
_cell.length_a   1.000
_cell.length_b   1.000
_cell.length_c   1.000
_cell.angle_alpha   90.00
_cell.angle_beta   90.00
_cell.angle_gamma   90.00
#
_symmetry.space_group_name_H-M   'P 1'
#
loop_
_entity.id
_entity.type
_entity.pdbx_description
1 polymer ?
#
loop_
_entity_poly.entity_id
_entity_poly.type
_entity_poly.pdbx_seq_one_letter_code
_entity_poly.pdbx_strand_id
1 'polypeptide(L)'
;MRRVHPLFSLICGAQAMDISKDTTAISEPTGQPVSTWSEEWKEECEARAILAMSKEQRDAFFNGRKDADGKPIDRGVVGVRGVKAAEEIRATMERLLTATGR
;
A
#
# COMPACT_ATOMS: atom_id res chain seq x y z
N MET A 1 5.90 13.66 -11.40
CA MET A 1 6.87 12.69 -10.81
C MET A 1 6.39 12.33 -9.42
N ARG A 2 5.75 11.17 -9.24
CA ARG A 2 5.30 10.71 -7.92
C ARG A 2 6.54 10.20 -7.17
N ARG A 3 6.99 10.92 -6.13
CA ARG A 3 8.02 10.41 -5.22
C ARG A 3 7.43 9.19 -4.48
N VAL A 4 7.75 7.99 -4.95
CA VAL A 4 7.58 6.76 -4.18
C VAL A 4 8.51 6.85 -2.96
N HIS A 5 7.95 6.70 -1.76
CA HIS A 5 8.72 6.70 -0.52
C HIS A 5 9.76 5.57 -0.57
N PRO A 6 10.99 5.76 -0.03
CA PRO A 6 12.06 4.76 -0.06
C PRO A 6 11.70 3.42 0.61
N LEU A 7 10.67 3.42 1.47
CA LEU A 7 10.11 2.20 2.07
C LEU A 7 9.37 1.30 1.06
N PHE A 8 8.87 1.82 -0.05
CA PHE A 8 8.14 1.03 -1.06
C PHE A 8 9.05 0.00 -1.76
N SER A 9 10.35 0.29 -1.86
CA SER A 9 11.32 -0.61 -2.50
C SER A 9 11.79 -1.75 -1.57
N LEU A 10 11.81 -1.53 -0.25
CA LEU A 10 12.21 -2.55 0.73
C LEU A 10 11.09 -3.54 1.08
N ILE A 11 9.83 -3.11 1.03
CA ILE A 11 8.69 -3.91 1.52
C ILE A 11 8.22 -4.96 0.48
N CYS A 12 8.53 -4.76 -0.80
CA CYS A 12 8.05 -5.62 -1.89
C CYS A 12 9.14 -6.26 -2.76
N GLY A 13 10.40 -6.24 -2.32
CA GLY A 13 11.45 -7.06 -2.94
C GLY A 13 11.60 -6.86 -4.45
N ALA A 14 11.54 -5.63 -4.95
CA ALA A 14 11.96 -5.34 -6.32
C ALA A 14 13.49 -5.23 -6.34
N GLN A 15 14.20 -6.36 -6.34
CA GLN A 15 15.64 -6.36 -6.63
C GLN A 15 15.83 -5.95 -8.10
N ALA A 16 16.67 -4.94 -8.31
CA ALA A 16 17.24 -4.47 -9.58
C ALA A 16 16.49 -4.88 -10.86
N MET A 17 15.55 -4.03 -11.29
CA MET A 17 15.21 -3.67 -12.68
C MET A 17 15.67 -4.63 -13.80
N ASP A 18 15.28 -5.90 -13.73
CA ASP A 18 15.22 -6.76 -14.90
C ASP A 18 13.94 -6.38 -15.65
N ILE A 19 14.09 -5.91 -16.88
CA ILE A 19 12.98 -5.43 -17.73
C ILE A 19 12.10 -6.61 -18.20
N SER A 20 12.43 -7.85 -17.81
CA SER A 20 11.62 -9.03 -18.04
C SER A 20 10.32 -9.02 -17.22
N LYS A 21 9.20 -9.12 -17.94
CA LYS A 21 7.85 -9.20 -17.37
C LYS A 21 7.53 -10.56 -16.72
N ASP A 22 8.45 -11.53 -16.79
CA ASP A 22 8.29 -12.88 -16.24
C ASP A 22 8.65 -12.99 -14.75
N THR A 23 8.95 -11.88 -14.08
CA THR A 23 9.23 -11.91 -12.64
C THR A 23 7.94 -12.19 -11.86
N THR A 24 7.97 -13.23 -11.02
CA THR A 24 6.87 -13.61 -10.12
C THR A 24 7.31 -13.54 -8.66
N ALA A 25 6.36 -13.32 -7.76
CA ALA A 25 6.55 -13.33 -6.31
C ALA A 25 5.40 -14.09 -5.63
N ILE A 26 5.64 -14.63 -4.44
CA ILE A 26 4.60 -15.31 -3.67
C ILE A 26 3.70 -14.24 -3.01
N SER A 27 2.42 -14.25 -3.36
CA SER A 27 1.38 -13.45 -2.73
C SER A 27 1.14 -13.96 -1.31
N GLU A 28 1.18 -13.07 -0.32
CA GLU A 28 0.94 -13.39 1.09
C GLU A 28 -0.51 -13.85 1.37
N PRO A 29 -1.55 -13.21 0.79
CA PRO A 29 -2.93 -13.63 0.98
C PRO A 29 -3.25 -15.02 0.41
N THR A 30 -2.66 -15.38 -0.73
CA THR A 30 -3.04 -16.59 -1.48
C THR A 30 -2.00 -17.71 -1.41
N GLY A 31 -0.75 -17.38 -1.06
CA GLY A 31 0.38 -18.30 -1.13
C GLY A 31 0.75 -18.71 -2.57
N GLN A 32 0.13 -18.11 -3.59
CA GLN A 32 0.37 -18.44 -4.99
C GLN A 32 1.37 -17.48 -5.63
N PRO A 33 2.12 -17.92 -6.66
CA PRO A 33 2.95 -17.04 -7.45
C PRO A 33 2.09 -16.06 -8.26
N VAL A 34 2.36 -14.76 -8.11
CA VAL A 34 1.75 -13.68 -8.87
C VAL A 34 2.83 -12.89 -9.62
N SER A 35 2.48 -12.33 -10.77
CA SER A 35 3.42 -11.46 -11.51
C SER A 35 3.69 -10.19 -10.71
N THR A 36 4.96 -9.77 -10.63
CA THR A 36 5.31 -8.50 -9.95
C THR A 36 4.85 -7.25 -10.72
N TRP A 37 4.28 -7.44 -11.91
CA TRP A 37 3.70 -6.40 -12.75
C TRP A 37 2.16 -6.38 -12.71
N SER A 38 1.53 -7.29 -11.97
CA SER A 38 0.07 -7.30 -11.82
C SER A 38 -0.40 -6.18 -10.89
N GLU A 39 -1.63 -5.69 -11.12
CA GLU A 39 -2.24 -4.74 -10.19
C GLU A 39 -2.48 -5.40 -8.81
N GLU A 40 -2.75 -6.70 -8.76
CA GLU A 40 -2.85 -7.47 -7.51
C GLU A 40 -1.57 -7.37 -6.68
N TRP A 41 -0.39 -7.56 -7.29
CA TRP A 41 0.89 -7.44 -6.57
C TRP A 41 1.12 -6.02 -6.07
N LYS A 42 0.77 -5.01 -6.87
CA LYS A 42 0.92 -3.60 -6.51
C LYS A 42 -0.02 -3.19 -5.37
N GLU A 43 -1.26 -3.67 -5.37
CA GLU A 43 -2.23 -3.46 -4.28
C GLU A 43 -1.75 -4.11 -2.99
N GLU A 44 -1.22 -5.33 -3.08
CA GLU A 44 -0.63 -6.04 -1.96
C GLU A 44 0.56 -5.26 -1.38
N CYS A 45 1.45 -4.74 -2.23
CA CYS A 45 2.56 -3.88 -1.83
C CYS A 45 2.13 -2.59 -1.15
N GLU A 46 1.10 -1.93 -1.67
CA GLU A 46 0.55 -0.72 -1.05
C GLU A 46 0.00 -1.04 0.35
N ALA A 47 -0.76 -2.14 0.49
CA ALA A 47 -1.30 -2.55 1.77
C ALA A 47 -0.20 -2.95 2.78
N ARG A 48 0.83 -3.70 2.36
CA ARG A 48 1.99 -4.03 3.22
C ARG A 48 2.72 -2.78 3.69
N ALA A 49 2.93 -1.81 2.80
CA ALA A 49 3.57 -0.55 3.15
C ALA A 49 2.79 0.22 4.22
N ILE A 50 1.46 0.24 4.12
CA ILE A 50 0.58 0.89 5.10
C ILE A 50 0.54 0.11 6.41
N LEU A 51 0.60 -1.23 6.37
CA LEU A 51 0.66 -2.06 7.57
C LEU A 51 1.96 -1.86 8.36
N ALA A 52 3.07 -1.55 7.67
CA ALA A 52 4.36 -1.23 8.31
C ALA A 52 4.40 0.17 8.96
N MET A 53 3.44 1.05 8.66
CA MET A 53 3.34 2.39 9.27
C MET A 53 2.82 2.34 10.71
N SER A 54 3.19 3.35 11.51
CA SER A 54 2.55 3.59 12.81
C SER A 54 1.05 3.90 12.65
N LYS A 55 0.28 3.79 13.73
CA LYS A 55 -1.16 4.08 13.71
C LYS A 55 -1.44 5.52 13.26
N GLU A 56 -0.64 6.47 13.73
CA GLU A 56 -0.75 7.90 13.42
C GLU A 56 -0.43 8.16 11.94
N GLN A 57 0.62 7.52 11.42
CA GLN A 57 1.00 7.62 10.00
C GLN A 57 -0.07 7.03 9.09
N ARG A 58 -0.65 5.89 9.47
CA ARG A 58 -1.73 5.24 8.75
C ARG A 58 -3.00 6.11 8.74
N ASP A 59 -3.36 6.70 9.88
CA ASP A 59 -4.52 7.59 9.96
C ASP A 59 -4.33 8.82 9.07
N ALA A 60 -3.16 9.45 9.14
CA ALA A 60 -2.78 10.56 8.27
C ALA A 60 -2.77 10.16 6.78
N PHE A 61 -2.39 8.94 6.44
CA PHE A 61 -2.41 8.43 5.06
C PHE A 61 -3.83 8.37 4.50
N PHE A 62 -4.80 7.86 5.26
CA PHE A 62 -6.19 7.75 4.80
C PHE A 62 -6.94 9.09 4.84
N ASN A 63 -6.84 9.79 5.97
CA ASN A 63 -7.67 10.96 6.27
C ASN A 63 -6.99 12.30 5.93
N GLY A 64 -5.67 12.29 5.76
CA GLY A 64 -4.87 13.51 5.59
C GLY A 64 -4.49 14.12 6.92
N ARG A 65 -3.80 15.27 6.87
CA ARG A 65 -3.42 16.04 8.04
C ARG A 65 -4.09 17.40 8.02
N LYS A 66 -4.44 17.90 9.20
CA LYS A 66 -5.00 19.25 9.38
C LYS A 66 -4.06 20.06 10.27
N ASP A 67 -4.04 21.36 10.07
CA ASP A 67 -3.37 22.29 10.98
C ASP A 67 -4.20 22.54 12.24
N ALA A 68 -3.66 23.34 13.15
CA ALA A 68 -4.32 23.71 14.40
C ALA A 68 -5.65 24.46 14.18
N ASP A 69 -5.78 25.14 13.04
CA ASP A 69 -6.96 25.89 12.62
C ASP A 69 -7.98 25.04 11.82
N GLY A 70 -7.71 23.73 11.67
CA GLY A 70 -8.60 22.77 11.01
C GLY A 70 -8.53 22.77 9.48
N LYS A 71 -7.62 23.54 8.88
CA LYS A 71 -7.40 23.55 7.43
C LYS A 71 -6.57 22.35 7.00
N PRO A 72 -6.92 21.68 5.89
CA PRO A 72 -6.16 20.53 5.41
C PRO A 72 -4.77 20.97 4.94
N ILE A 73 -3.74 20.44 5.60
CA ILE A 73 -2.34 20.54 5.19
C ILE A 73 -2.10 19.56 4.03
N ASP A 74 -2.50 18.31 4.25
CA ASP A 74 -2.36 17.22 3.28
C ASP A 74 -3.70 16.53 3.06
N ARG A 75 -3.99 16.17 1.80
CA ARG A 75 -5.15 15.35 1.46
C ARG A 75 -4.77 13.88 1.51
N GLY A 76 -5.43 13.11 2.38
CA GLY A 76 -5.28 11.66 2.45
C GLY A 76 -5.94 10.95 1.26
N VAL A 77 -5.82 9.62 1.23
CA VAL A 77 -6.39 8.78 0.16
C VAL A 77 -7.87 9.05 -0.06
N VAL A 78 -8.66 9.26 1.00
CA VAL A 78 -10.09 9.56 0.85
C VAL A 78 -10.33 10.82 0.03
N GLY A 79 -9.54 11.87 0.27
CA GLY A 79 -9.65 13.15 -0.43
C GLY A 79 -9.00 13.18 -1.82
N VAL A 80 -8.17 12.20 -2.17
CA VAL A 80 -7.43 12.15 -3.44
C VAL A 80 -7.97 11.08 -4.39
N ARG A 81 -8.21 9.86 -3.88
CA ARG A 81 -8.66 8.68 -4.65
C ARG A 81 -10.15 8.35 -4.40
N GLY A 82 -10.76 8.97 -3.38
CA GLY A 82 -12.15 8.73 -3.01
C GLY A 82 -12.32 7.65 -1.94
N VAL A 83 -13.53 7.59 -1.35
CA VAL A 83 -13.88 6.66 -0.28
C VAL A 83 -13.76 5.21 -0.72
N LYS A 84 -14.29 4.87 -1.90
CA LYS A 84 -14.26 3.52 -2.45
C LYS A 84 -12.83 2.96 -2.56
N ALA A 85 -11.91 3.75 -3.09
CA ALA A 85 -10.50 3.34 -3.18
C ALA A 85 -9.85 3.16 -1.80
N ALA A 86 -10.22 3.98 -0.81
CA ALA A 86 -9.74 3.81 0.55
C ALA A 86 -10.28 2.52 1.20
N GLU A 87 -11.54 2.16 0.93
CA GLU A 87 -12.15 0.91 1.38
C GLU A 87 -11.50 -0.32 0.74
N GLU A 88 -11.21 -0.28 -0.56
CA GLU A 88 -10.51 -1.35 -1.27
C GLU A 88 -9.12 -1.61 -0.66
N ILE A 89 -8.36 -0.56 -0.35
CA ILE A 89 -7.06 -0.69 0.33
C ILE A 89 -7.23 -1.31 1.73
N ARG A 90 -8.24 -0.89 2.50
CA ARG A 90 -8.52 -1.46 3.83
C ARG A 90 -8.88 -2.94 3.74
N ALA A 91 -9.69 -3.33 2.76
CA ALA A 91 -10.04 -4.73 2.53
C ALA A 91 -8.80 -5.57 2.18
N THR A 92 -7.86 -5.04 1.38
CA THR A 92 -6.58 -5.72 1.10
C THR A 92 -5.72 -5.84 2.36
N MET A 93 -5.66 -4.80 3.19
CA MET A 93 -4.95 -4.87 4.49
C MET A 93 -5.55 -5.93 5.42
N GLU A 94 -6.87 -6.03 5.49
CA GLU A 94 -7.57 -7.03 6.30
C GLU A 94 -7.31 -8.46 5.81
N ARG A 95 -7.34 -8.69 4.49
CA ARG A 95 -6.95 -9.97 3.88
C ARG A 95 -5.53 -10.36 4.26
N LEU A 96 -4.58 -9.42 4.23
CA LEU A 96 -3.19 -9.65 4.63
C LEU A 96 -3.05 -9.99 6.11
N LEU A 97 -3.73 -9.27 7.01
CA LEU A 97 -3.70 -9.56 8.44
C LEU A 97 -4.25 -10.97 8.74
N THR A 98 -5.37 -11.31 8.09
CA THR A 98 -6.00 -12.64 8.22
C THR A 98 -5.05 -13.75 7.75
N ALA A 99 -4.41 -13.57 6.58
CA ALA A 99 -3.48 -14.56 6.03
C ALA A 99 -2.19 -14.69 6.85
N THR A 100 -1.72 -13.61 7.49
CA THR A 100 -0.47 -13.59 8.25
C THR A 100 -0.64 -13.88 9.76
N GLY A 101 -1.89 -14.01 10.24
CA GLY A 101 -2.19 -14.29 11.65
C GLY A 101 -1.73 -13.19 12.62
N ARG A 102 -1.70 -11.93 12.16
CA ARG A 102 -1.27 -10.75 12.93
C ARG A 102 -2.42 -9.93 13.48
#